data_AF-A0A1L3FAY6-F1
#
_entry.id   AF-A0A1L3FAY6-F1
#
_cell.length_a   1.000
_cell.length_b   1.000
_cell.length_c   1.000
_cell.angle_alpha   90.00
_cell.angle_beta   90.00
_cell.angle_gamma   90.00
#
_symmetry.space_group_name_H-M   'P 1'
#
loop_
_entity.id
_entity.type
_entity.pdbx_description
1 polymer ?
#
loop_
_entity_poly.entity_id
_entity_poly.type
_entity_poly.pdbx_seq_one_letter_code
_entity_poly.pdbx_strand_id
1 'polypeptide(L)'
;MPATAPVGGLADEIDAYLISTGSRFATFSRELCAFVVSEGGKVRYSARSAQLCEAKGWIRPGPPLPTDGYSACVRAGERPSGAEDANSDSFLEELARDGELFENALHLGQWDQTLTLLWFDDEQLSAPAPARKQWDEDTYRLRKLDGVLP
;
A
#
# COMPACT_ATOMS: atom_id res chain seq x y z
N MET A 1 -13.65 14.45 19.54
CA MET A 1 -13.27 13.97 18.20
C MET A 1 -11.77 14.20 18.09
N PRO A 2 -10.89 13.18 18.15
CA PRO A 2 -9.48 13.41 17.88
C PRO A 2 -9.31 13.69 16.38
N ALA A 3 -8.63 14.78 16.04
CA ALA A 3 -8.26 15.09 14.67
C ALA A 3 -7.18 14.09 14.24
N THR A 4 -7.47 13.28 13.22
CA THR A 4 -6.47 12.44 12.54
C THR A 4 -5.50 13.38 11.82
N ALA A 5 -4.24 13.40 12.26
CA ALA A 5 -3.19 14.09 11.51
C ALA A 5 -3.01 13.39 10.14
N PRO A 6 -2.81 14.16 9.05
CA PRO A 6 -2.54 13.59 7.72
C PRO A 6 -1.23 12.77 7.75
N VAL A 7 -1.15 11.71 6.94
CA VAL A 7 0.01 10.79 6.94
C VAL A 7 1.33 11.53 6.72
N GLY A 8 1.34 12.54 5.85
CA GLY A 8 2.52 13.38 5.60
C GLY A 8 3.02 14.14 6.83
N GLY A 9 2.11 14.71 7.63
CA GLY A 9 2.49 15.39 8.87
C GLY A 9 3.01 14.44 9.95
N LEU A 10 2.54 13.18 9.94
CA LEU A 10 3.13 12.14 10.76
C LEU A 10 4.50 11.75 10.22
N ALA A 11 4.67 11.57 8.91
CA ALA A 11 5.90 11.12 8.23
C ALA A 11 7.15 11.92 8.64
N ASP A 12 7.01 13.21 8.86
CA ASP A 12 8.10 14.10 9.31
C ASP A 12 8.52 13.86 10.78
N GLU A 13 7.69 13.23 11.60
CA GLU A 13 7.91 12.97 13.03
C GLU A 13 8.45 11.53 13.30
N ILE A 14 8.60 10.69 12.27
CA ILE A 14 8.69 9.22 12.41
C ILE A 14 10.10 8.61 12.46
N ASP A 15 11.14 9.34 12.87
CA ASP A 15 12.44 8.67 13.11
C ASP A 15 12.38 7.73 14.34
N ALA A 16 11.60 8.06 15.36
CA ALA A 16 11.51 7.29 16.61
C ALA A 16 10.35 6.27 16.64
N TYR A 17 9.27 6.52 15.89
CA TYR A 17 7.99 5.83 16.07
C TYR A 17 7.76 4.67 15.08
N LEU A 18 8.55 4.63 13.99
CA LEU A 18 8.36 3.72 12.85
C LEU A 18 8.55 2.25 13.25
N ILE A 19 9.51 1.98 14.15
CA ILE A 19 9.89 0.62 14.59
C ILE A 19 8.75 -0.08 15.35
N SER A 20 7.97 0.65 16.15
CA SER A 20 6.97 0.05 17.05
C SER A 20 5.51 0.25 16.61
N THR A 21 5.23 1.31 15.83
CA THR A 21 3.86 1.70 15.52
C THR A 21 3.52 1.66 14.04
N GLY A 22 4.50 1.61 13.12
CA GLY A 22 4.25 1.64 11.68
C GLY A 22 3.24 0.61 11.20
N SER A 23 3.37 -0.65 11.64
CA SER A 23 2.41 -1.70 11.31
C SER A 23 0.99 -1.43 11.86
N ARG A 24 0.87 -0.94 13.10
CA ARG A 24 -0.45 -0.65 13.68
C ARG A 24 -1.08 0.57 13.03
N PHE A 25 -0.27 1.59 12.77
CA PHE A 25 -0.69 2.79 12.06
C PHE A 25 -1.29 2.42 10.71
N ALA A 26 -0.55 1.70 9.85
CA ALA A 26 -1.06 1.28 8.55
C ALA A 26 -2.36 0.47 8.68
N THR A 27 -2.42 -0.46 9.63
CA THR A 27 -3.61 -1.32 9.85
C THR A 27 -4.87 -0.52 10.23
N PHE A 28 -4.73 0.54 11.03
CA PHE A 28 -5.86 1.34 11.55
C PHE A 28 -6.06 2.67 10.83
N SER A 29 -5.21 2.99 9.85
CA SER A 29 -5.34 4.22 9.06
C SER A 29 -6.56 4.14 8.15
N ARG A 30 -7.21 5.30 7.98
CA ARG A 30 -8.25 5.51 6.99
C ARG A 30 -7.69 5.90 5.62
N GLU A 31 -6.42 6.25 5.59
CA GLU A 31 -5.70 6.69 4.40
C GLU A 31 -5.18 5.48 3.62
N LEU A 32 -5.02 5.65 2.31
CA LEU A 32 -4.52 4.61 1.43
C LEU A 32 -3.00 4.45 1.65
N CYS A 33 -2.64 3.62 2.63
CA CYS A 33 -1.24 3.47 3.06
C CYS A 33 -0.83 2.02 3.39
N ALA A 34 0.48 1.80 3.40
CA ALA A 34 1.13 0.55 3.79
C ALA A 34 2.41 0.79 4.59
N PHE A 35 2.74 -0.17 5.43
CA PHE A 35 4.02 -0.28 6.10
C PHE A 35 4.73 -1.55 5.63
N VAL A 36 5.96 -1.42 5.16
CA VAL A 36 6.77 -2.51 4.60
C VAL A 36 8.04 -2.67 5.44
N VAL A 37 8.34 -3.91 5.80
CA VAL A 37 9.61 -4.28 6.42
C VAL A 37 10.37 -5.14 5.43
N SER A 38 11.55 -4.68 5.10
CA SER A 38 12.52 -5.44 4.32
C SER A 38 13.75 -5.78 5.15
N GLU A 39 14.36 -6.91 4.83
CA GLU A 39 15.59 -7.41 5.47
C GLU A 39 16.45 -8.07 4.40
N GLY A 40 17.75 -7.82 4.39
CA GLY A 40 18.60 -8.38 3.32
C GLY A 40 18.24 -7.85 1.94
N GLY A 41 17.61 -6.67 1.87
CA GLY A 41 17.10 -6.07 0.64
C GLY A 41 15.89 -6.79 0.06
N LYS A 42 15.16 -7.62 0.84
CA LYS A 42 13.95 -8.31 0.39
C LYS A 42 12.77 -7.97 1.28
N VAL A 43 11.57 -7.85 0.71
CA VAL A 43 10.34 -7.65 1.49
C VAL A 43 10.07 -8.89 2.35
N ARG A 44 10.00 -8.72 3.67
CA ARG A 44 9.70 -9.80 4.63
C ARG A 44 8.29 -9.74 5.16
N TYR A 45 7.79 -8.52 5.36
CA TYR A 45 6.49 -8.28 5.95
C TYR A 45 5.89 -6.99 5.39
N SER A 46 4.56 -6.96 5.27
CA SER A 46 3.81 -5.75 4.97
C SER A 46 2.51 -5.72 5.75
N ALA A 47 2.18 -4.54 6.28
CA ALA A 47 0.88 -4.21 6.86
C ALA A 47 0.21 -3.17 5.97
N ARG A 48 -1.09 -3.32 5.71
CA ARG A 48 -1.84 -2.46 4.78
C ARG A 48 -3.10 -1.95 5.45
N SER A 49 -3.46 -0.71 5.13
CA SER A 49 -4.76 -0.15 5.49
C SER A 49 -5.91 -0.91 4.82
N ALA A 50 -7.10 -0.79 5.41
CA ALA A 50 -8.32 -1.35 4.83
C ALA A 50 -8.57 -0.78 3.41
N GLN A 51 -8.37 0.53 3.23
CA GLN A 51 -8.54 1.19 1.94
C GLN A 51 -7.57 0.68 0.87
N LEU A 52 -6.31 0.47 1.21
CA LEU A 52 -5.34 -0.10 0.27
C LEU A 52 -5.67 -1.56 -0.09
N CYS A 53 -6.18 -2.34 0.87
CA CYS A 53 -6.68 -3.69 0.61
C CYS A 53 -7.86 -3.68 -0.37
N GLU A 54 -8.83 -2.78 -0.18
CA GLU A 54 -9.98 -2.59 -1.07
C GLU A 54 -9.57 -2.15 -2.48
N ALA A 55 -8.56 -1.29 -2.58
CA ALA A 55 -7.97 -0.83 -3.83
C ALA A 55 -7.07 -1.87 -4.53
N LYS A 56 -6.96 -3.09 -3.98
CA LYS A 56 -6.10 -4.17 -4.49
C LYS A 56 -4.61 -3.80 -4.56
N GLY A 57 -4.16 -2.86 -3.74
CA GLY A 57 -2.74 -2.55 -3.56
C GLY A 57 -2.03 -3.69 -2.83
N TRP A 58 -1.62 -4.72 -3.56
CA TRP A 58 -0.89 -5.87 -3.02
C TRP A 58 0.61 -5.62 -3.04
N ILE A 59 1.26 -5.88 -1.90
CA ILE A 59 2.72 -5.82 -1.74
C ILE A 59 3.20 -7.26 -1.55
N ARG A 60 3.96 -7.80 -2.50
CA ARG A 60 4.44 -9.18 -2.42
C ARG A 60 5.58 -9.34 -1.42
N PRO A 61 5.55 -10.38 -0.56
CA PRO A 61 6.71 -10.77 0.21
C PRO A 61 7.70 -11.56 -0.65
N GLY A 62 8.99 -11.33 -0.47
CA GLY A 62 10.08 -12.06 -1.13
C GLY A 62 10.82 -11.34 -2.24
N PRO A 63 10.19 -10.51 -3.10
CA PRO A 63 10.89 -9.68 -4.08
C PRO A 63 11.96 -8.81 -3.42
N PRO A 64 13.02 -8.46 -4.18
CA PRO A 64 13.94 -7.43 -3.75
C PRO A 64 13.18 -6.12 -3.56
N LEU A 65 13.64 -5.31 -2.60
CA LEU A 65 13.27 -3.91 -2.54
C LEU A 65 13.58 -3.25 -3.89
N PRO A 66 12.79 -2.24 -4.31
CA PRO A 66 13.15 -1.37 -5.40
C PRO A 66 14.58 -0.84 -5.22
N THR A 67 15.32 -0.80 -6.32
CA THR A 67 16.70 -0.30 -6.36
C THR A 67 16.77 1.22 -6.55
N ASP A 68 15.61 1.81 -6.78
CA ASP A 68 15.30 3.23 -6.89
C ASP A 68 14.35 3.65 -5.76
N GLY A 69 14.15 4.96 -5.61
CA GLY A 69 13.29 5.52 -4.57
C GLY A 69 13.98 5.73 -3.23
N TYR A 70 13.19 6.16 -2.24
CA TYR A 70 13.68 6.66 -0.97
C TYR A 70 14.33 5.56 -0.12
N SER A 71 13.72 4.38 -0.07
CA SER A 71 14.27 3.23 0.68
C SER A 71 15.61 2.75 0.14
N ALA A 72 15.88 2.87 -1.16
CA ALA A 72 17.17 2.54 -1.75
C ALA A 72 18.25 3.53 -1.31
N CYS A 73 17.95 4.84 -1.35
CA CYS A 73 18.84 5.91 -0.86
C CYS A 73 19.18 5.73 0.63
N VAL A 74 18.16 5.53 1.47
CA VAL A 74 18.37 5.38 2.93
C VAL A 74 19.17 4.11 3.24
N ARG A 75 18.96 3.03 2.48
CA ARG A 75 19.76 1.80 2.59
C ARG A 75 21.21 1.99 2.15
N ALA A 76 21.47 2.87 1.17
CA ALA A 76 22.82 3.26 0.75
C ALA A 76 23.54 4.16 1.78
N GLY A 77 22.85 4.58 2.85
CA GLY A 77 23.38 5.44 3.90
C GLY A 77 23.13 6.93 3.66
N GLU A 78 22.35 7.27 2.63
CA GLU A 78 21.91 8.64 2.40
C GLU A 78 20.84 9.04 3.43
N ARG A 79 20.70 10.35 3.64
CA ARG A 79 19.66 10.92 4.52
C ARG A 79 18.90 11.98 3.73
N PRO A 80 18.01 11.58 2.82
CA PRO A 80 17.23 12.52 2.04
C PRO A 80 16.25 13.26 2.97
N SER A 81 15.96 14.52 2.69
CA SER A 81 15.16 15.36 3.59
C SER A 81 13.67 15.29 3.25
N GLY A 82 12.91 14.51 4.02
CA GLY A 82 11.46 14.42 3.91
C GLY A 82 10.98 13.25 3.05
N ALA A 83 9.66 13.15 2.86
CA ALA A 83 9.06 12.14 1.99
C ALA A 83 9.29 12.47 0.51
N GLU A 84 9.47 11.45 -0.33
CA GLU A 84 9.69 11.60 -1.78
C GLU A 84 8.65 10.83 -2.58
N ASP A 85 8.43 11.27 -3.83
CA ASP A 85 7.58 10.57 -4.79
C ASP A 85 8.18 9.20 -5.10
N ALA A 86 7.39 8.16 -4.92
CA ALA A 86 7.72 6.79 -5.24
C ALA A 86 6.91 6.31 -6.43
N ASN A 87 7.55 5.49 -7.25
CA ASN A 87 6.85 4.79 -8.32
C ASN A 87 5.98 3.67 -7.73
N SER A 88 4.66 3.84 -7.82
CA SER A 88 3.65 2.87 -7.36
C SER A 88 3.91 1.44 -7.84
N ASP A 89 4.32 1.27 -9.10
CA ASP A 89 4.56 -0.06 -9.71
C ASP A 89 5.77 -0.78 -9.10
N SER A 90 6.63 -0.06 -8.37
CA SER A 90 7.81 -0.63 -7.72
C SER A 90 7.46 -1.39 -6.45
N PHE A 91 6.33 -1.04 -5.80
CA PHE A 91 5.87 -1.68 -4.57
C PHE A 91 4.53 -2.42 -4.73
N LEU A 92 3.66 -1.96 -5.62
CA LEU A 92 2.27 -2.41 -5.75
C LEU A 92 2.06 -3.09 -7.10
N GLU A 93 1.38 -4.25 -7.09
CA GLU A 93 1.21 -5.03 -8.33
C GLU A 93 -0.08 -4.77 -9.10
N GLU A 94 -1.17 -4.45 -8.40
CA GLU A 94 -2.51 -4.40 -8.99
C GLU A 94 -3.34 -3.26 -8.40
N LEU A 95 -2.73 -2.08 -8.25
CA LEU A 95 -3.46 -0.94 -7.73
C LEU A 95 -4.57 -0.54 -8.71
N ALA A 96 -5.83 -0.60 -8.27
CA ALA A 96 -7.00 -0.25 -9.07
C ALA A 96 -7.28 1.27 -9.11
N ARG A 97 -6.29 2.08 -8.74
CA ARG A 97 -6.36 3.52 -8.51
C ARG A 97 -5.09 4.16 -9.04
N ASP A 98 -5.23 5.30 -9.72
CA ASP A 98 -4.10 6.16 -10.03
C ASP A 98 -3.99 7.24 -8.94
N GLY A 99 -2.75 7.56 -8.56
CA GLY A 99 -2.43 8.59 -7.58
C GLY A 99 -0.93 8.67 -7.33
N GLU A 100 -0.50 9.78 -6.74
CA GLU A 100 0.88 9.98 -6.31
C GLU A 100 1.15 9.18 -5.03
N LEU A 101 2.12 8.26 -5.10
CA LEU A 101 2.57 7.48 -3.97
C LEU A 101 3.78 8.17 -3.36
N PHE A 102 3.72 8.45 -2.08
CA PHE A 102 4.82 8.97 -1.30
C PHE A 102 5.47 7.85 -0.49
N GLU A 103 6.78 7.97 -0.33
CA GLU A 103 7.60 7.06 0.45
C GLU A 103 8.42 7.82 1.49
N ASN A 104 8.51 7.23 2.69
CA ASN A 104 9.51 7.57 3.69
C ASN A 104 10.06 6.28 4.31
N ALA A 105 11.36 6.23 4.61
CA ALA A 105 12.02 5.03 5.09
C ALA A 105 13.11 5.28 6.13
N LEU A 106 13.30 4.28 7.00
CA LEU A 106 14.37 4.23 7.99
C LEU A 106 15.17 2.94 7.80
N HIS A 107 16.48 3.06 7.63
CA HIS A 107 17.38 1.91 7.56
C HIS A 107 18.11 1.65 8.88
N LEU A 108 17.97 0.43 9.39
CA LEU A 108 18.59 -0.08 10.61
C LEU A 108 19.76 -1.00 10.23
N GLY A 109 20.91 -0.39 9.95
CA GLY A 109 22.08 -1.11 9.41
C GLY A 109 22.56 -2.30 10.25
N GLN A 110 22.37 -2.28 11.57
CA GLN A 110 22.78 -3.38 12.46
C GLN A 110 22.02 -4.70 12.20
N TRP A 111 20.81 -4.62 11.63
CA TRP A 111 19.99 -5.78 11.26
C TRP A 111 19.79 -5.92 9.76
N ASP A 112 20.40 -5.03 8.97
CA ASP A 112 20.14 -4.87 7.54
C ASP A 112 18.62 -4.79 7.21
N GLN A 113 17.88 -4.08 8.07
CA GLN A 113 16.43 -3.90 7.94
C GLN A 113 16.11 -2.50 7.44
N THR A 114 15.22 -2.39 6.46
CA THR A 114 14.65 -1.11 6.03
C THR A 114 13.15 -1.12 6.28
N LEU A 115 12.69 -0.13 7.05
CA LEU A 115 11.30 0.10 7.37
C LEU A 115 10.79 1.20 6.44
N THR A 116 9.76 0.93 5.67
CA THR A 116 9.23 1.85 4.66
C THR A 116 7.75 2.12 4.94
N LEU A 117 7.36 3.39 5.00
CA LEU A 117 5.97 3.82 5.00
C LEU A 117 5.63 4.33 3.60
N LEU A 118 4.53 3.83 3.05
CA LEU A 118 3.99 4.21 1.76
C LEU A 118 2.59 4.79 1.96
N TRP A 119 2.26 5.91 1.34
CA TRP A 119 0.92 6.46 1.36
C TRP A 119 0.60 7.26 0.10
N PHE A 120 -0.68 7.35 -0.22
CA PHE A 120 -1.16 8.25 -1.25
C PHE A 120 -1.65 9.55 -0.62
N ASP A 121 -1.54 10.64 -1.37
CA ASP A 121 -2.24 11.88 -1.04
C ASP A 121 -3.71 11.77 -1.46
N ASP A 122 -4.62 11.89 -0.49
CA ASP A 122 -6.06 11.68 -0.68
C ASP A 122 -6.68 12.75 -1.60
N GLU A 123 -6.08 13.95 -1.67
CA GLU A 123 -6.52 15.02 -2.59
C GLU A 123 -6.23 14.71 -4.06
N GLN A 124 -5.29 13.80 -4.30
CA GLN A 124 -4.79 13.45 -5.64
C GLN A 124 -5.23 12.06 -6.11
N LEU A 125 -5.96 11.31 -5.26
CA LEU A 125 -6.43 9.98 -5.59
C LEU A 125 -7.60 10.01 -6.58
N SER A 126 -7.45 9.26 -7.68
CA SER A 126 -8.54 9.06 -8.63
C SER A 126 -9.68 8.24 -8.02
N ALA A 127 -10.92 8.53 -8.44
CA ALA A 127 -12.11 7.81 -8.02
C ALA A 127 -11.99 6.29 -8.34
N PRO A 128 -12.66 5.40 -7.57
CA PRO A 128 -12.53 3.97 -7.81
C PRO A 128 -13.10 3.64 -9.18
N ALA A 129 -12.37 2.83 -9.95
CA ALA A 129 -12.94 2.25 -11.15
C ALA A 129 -14.25 1.54 -10.78
N PRO A 130 -15.36 1.82 -11.49
CA PRO A 130 -16.64 1.19 -11.19
C PRO A 130 -16.45 -0.33 -11.30
N ALA A 131 -16.89 -1.05 -10.26
CA ALA A 131 -16.84 -2.50 -10.26
C ALA A 131 -17.48 -3.01 -11.55
N ARG A 132 -16.72 -3.77 -12.36
CA ARG A 132 -17.32 -4.52 -13.46
C ARG A 132 -18.41 -5.38 -12.83
N LYS A 133 -19.68 -5.01 -13.03
CA LYS A 133 -20.80 -5.91 -12.75
C LYS A 133 -20.52 -7.15 -13.58
N GLN A 134 -20.00 -8.18 -12.92
CA GLN A 134 -20.00 -9.52 -13.46
C GLN A 134 -21.48 -9.80 -13.73
N TRP A 135 -21.85 -9.80 -15.01
CA TRP A 135 -23.18 -10.19 -15.42
C TRP A 135 -23.35 -11.61 -14.90
N ASP A 136 -24.22 -11.76 -13.91
CA ASP A 136 -24.51 -13.04 -13.29
C ASP A 136 -25.19 -13.90 -14.36
N GLU A 137 -24.39 -14.75 -15.01
CA GLU A 137 -24.78 -15.64 -16.10
C GLU A 137 -25.84 -16.65 -15.64
N ASP A 138 -26.09 -16.76 -14.32
CA ASP A 138 -27.20 -17.52 -13.75
C ASP A 138 -28.57 -16.82 -13.89
N THR A 139 -28.62 -15.50 -14.12
CA THR A 139 -29.89 -14.78 -14.30
C THR A 139 -30.52 -15.02 -15.68
N TYR A 140 -29.73 -15.50 -16.65
CA TYR A 140 -30.16 -15.79 -18.03
C TYR A 140 -30.22 -17.29 -18.36
N ARG A 141 -30.00 -18.18 -17.38
CA ARG A 141 -30.27 -19.60 -17.58
C ARG A 141 -31.78 -19.81 -17.68
N LEU A 142 -32.25 -20.24 -18.85
CA LEU A 142 -33.62 -20.70 -19.06
C LEU A 142 -33.97 -21.73 -17.97
N ARG A 143 -35.12 -21.56 -17.30
CA ARG A 143 -35.63 -22.58 -16.38
C ARG A 143 -35.73 -23.91 -17.13
N LYS A 144 -35.32 -25.01 -16.50
CA LYS A 144 -35.49 -26.36 -17.05
C LYS A 144 -36.93 -26.54 -17.53
N LEU A 145 -37.09 -26.94 -18.79
CA LEU A 145 -38.37 -27.41 -19.32
C LEU A 145 -38.88 -28.53 -18.40
N ASP A 146 -40.08 -28.36 -17.87
CA ASP A 146 -40.83 -29.34 -17.07
C ASP A 146 -41.48 -30.43 -17.93
N GLY A 147 -41.35 -30.35 -19.26
CA GLY A 147 -41.75 -31.41 -20.18
C GLY A 147 -43.25 -31.60 -20.33
N VAL A 148 -44.07 -30.66 -19.85
CA VAL A 148 -45.52 -30.70 -20.03
C VAL A 148 -45.88 -29.84 -21.24
N LEU A 149 -46.31 -30.49 -22.32
CA LEU A 149 -46.93 -29.83 -23.46
C LEU A 149 -48.46 -29.82 -23.27
N PRO A 150 -49.15 -28.71 -23.63
CA PRO A 150 -50.61 -28.63 -23.61
C PRO A 150 -51.29 -29.53 -24.66
#